data_AF-A0A6G2BJL8-F1
#
_entry.id   AF-A0A6G2BJL8-F1
#
_cell.length_a   1.000
_cell.length_b   1.000
_cell.length_c   1.000
_cell.angle_alpha   90.00
_cell.angle_beta   90.00
_cell.angle_gamma   90.00
#
_symmetry.space_group_name_H-M   'P 1'
#
loop_
_entity.id
_entity.type
_entity.pdbx_description
1 polymer ?
#
loop_
_entity_poly.entity_id
_entity_poly.type
_entity_poly.pdbx_seq_one_letter_code
_entity_poly.pdbx_strand_id
1 'polypeptide(L)' 'MTDVVDADELLRRIRVARDWAAEREAAAGERAGDDGGSGTDGGVRAADVDRAAFSAVRAALDEIIDPGSHRRQP' A
#
# COMPACT_ATOMS: atom_id res chain seq x y z
N MET A 1 -8.41 19.38 21.29
CA MET A 1 -7.09 19.04 21.87
C MET A 1 -6.55 17.90 21.03
N THR A 2 -5.53 18.15 20.20
CA THR A 2 -4.78 17.05 19.61
C THR A 2 -4.01 16.40 20.73
N ASP A 3 -4.27 15.11 20.96
CA ASP A 3 -3.48 14.32 21.89
C ASP A 3 -2.02 14.34 21.40
N VAL A 4 -1.09 14.68 22.28
CA VAL A 4 0.32 14.75 21.90
C VAL A 4 0.80 13.32 21.77
N VAL A 5 1.03 12.88 20.53
CA VAL A 5 1.50 11.54 20.24
C VAL A 5 3.03 11.53 20.31
N ASP A 6 3.60 10.59 21.06
CA ASP A 6 5.04 10.37 21.07
C ASP A 6 5.53 9.80 19.72
N ALA A 7 6.84 9.94 19.47
CA ALA A 7 7.43 9.51 18.21
C ALA A 7 7.29 8.00 17.96
N ASP A 8 7.28 7.18 19.02
CA ASP A 8 7.16 5.73 18.90
C ASP A 8 5.74 5.31 18.52
N GLU A 9 4.71 5.95 19.08
CA GLU A 9 3.32 5.72 18.71
C GLU A 9 3.03 6.23 17.29
N LEU A 10 3.63 7.34 16.86
CA LEU A 10 3.57 7.76 15.45
C LEU A 10 4.21 6.70 14.54
N LEU A 11 5.41 6.23 14.86
CA LEU A 11 6.10 5.21 14.08
C LEU A 11 5.32 3.89 14.07
N ARG A 12 4.70 3.52 15.18
CA ARG A 12 3.83 2.34 15.30
C ARG A 12 2.63 2.45 14.36
N ARG A 13 1.95 3.59 14.32
CA ARG A 13 0.81 3.81 13.41
C ARG A 13 1.23 3.77 11.94
N ILE A 14 2.38 4.34 11.62
CA ILE A 14 2.94 4.30 10.26
C ILE A 14 3.24 2.86 9.83
N ARG A 15 3.85 2.05 10.70
CA ARG A 15 4.10 0.62 10.45
C ARG A 15 2.80 -0.16 10.25
N VAL A 16 1.81 0.06 11.11
CA VAL A 16 0.48 -0.57 10.97
C VAL A 16 -0.18 -0.19 9.63
N ALA A 17 -0.10 1.08 9.22
CA ALA A 17 -0.64 1.53 7.94
C ALA A 17 0.11 0.92 6.74
N ARG A 18 1.43 0.73 6.86
CA ARG A 18 2.27 0.09 5.84
C ARG A 18 1.91 -1.37 5.67
N ASP A 19 1.76 -2.11 6.77
CA ASP A 19 1.39 -3.52 6.73
C ASP A 19 -0.01 -3.69 6.14
N TRP A 20 -0.95 -2.81 6.51
CA TRP A 20 -2.28 -2.76 5.92
C TRP A 20 -2.24 -2.49 4.41
N ALA A 21 -1.40 -1.57 3.93
CA ALA A 21 -1.24 -1.30 2.50
C ALA A 21 -0.69 -2.53 1.76
N ALA A 22 0.27 -3.25 2.35
CA ALA A 22 0.80 -4.49 1.77
C ALA A 22 -0.27 -5.59 1.65
N GLU A 23 -1.13 -5.75 2.66
CA GLU A 23 -2.27 -6.68 2.60
C GLU A 23 -3.27 -6.31 1.50
N ARG A 24 -3.56 -5.01 1.33
CA ARG A 24 -4.48 -4.55 0.28
C ARG A 24 -3.90 -4.72 -1.12
N GLU A 25 -2.60 -4.47 -1.29
CA GLU A 25 -1.86 -4.71 -2.54
C GLU A 25 -1.96 -6.20 -2.94
N ALA A 26 -1.73 -7.12 -2.00
CA ALA A 26 -1.84 -8.56 -2.24
C ALA A 26 -3.28 -8.98 -2.60
N ALA A 27 -4.27 -8.51 -1.84
CA ALA A 27 -5.68 -8.85 -2.07
C ALA A 27 -6.21 -8.32 -3.41
N ALA A 28 -5.68 -7.19 -3.91
CA ALA A 28 -6.01 -6.69 -5.24
C ALA A 28 -5.50 -7.64 -6.35
N GLY A 29 -4.30 -8.21 -6.17
CA GLY A 29 -3.75 -9.21 -7.08
C GLY A 29 -4.52 -10.53 -7.08
N GLU A 30 -4.99 -10.99 -5.92
CA GLU A 30 -5.79 -12.22 -5.80
C GLU A 30 -7.15 -12.09 -6.50
N ARG A 31 -7.84 -10.96 -6.34
CA ARG A 31 -9.13 -10.71 -7.03
C ARG A 31 -9.02 -10.70 -8.55
N ALA A 32 -7.90 -10.21 -9.09
CA ALA A 32 -7.65 -10.25 -10.52
C ALA A 32 -7.42 -11.69 -11.05
N GLY A 33 -6.92 -12.60 -10.20
CA GLY A 33 -6.69 -14.01 -10.55
C GLY A 33 -7.93 -14.91 -10.38
N ASP A 34 -8.80 -14.60 -9.42
CA ASP A 34 -10.02 -15.38 -9.13
C ASP A 34 -11.18 -15.07 -10.10
N ASP A 35 -11.19 -13.88 -10.73
CA ASP A 35 -12.22 -13.48 -11.73
C ASP A 35 -12.04 -14.16 -13.10
N GLY A 36 -11.30 -15.28 -13.14
CA GLY A 36 -10.95 -16.10 -14.31
C GLY A 36 -12.11 -16.79 -15.04
N GLY A 37 -13.34 -16.27 -14.92
CA GLY A 37 -14.51 -16.73 -15.66
C GLY A 37 -15.56 -15.67 -15.98
N SER A 38 -15.50 -14.48 -15.36
CA SER A 38 -16.47 -13.39 -15.59
C SER A 38 -15.85 -12.00 -15.77
N GLY A 39 -14.52 -11.92 -15.80
CA GLY A 39 -13.74 -10.67 -15.86
C GLY A 39 -14.16 -9.73 -16.96
N THR A 40 -14.97 -8.73 -16.60
CA THR A 40 -15.13 -7.55 -17.45
C THR A 40 -13.80 -6.77 -17.43
N ASP A 41 -13.40 -6.20 -18.56
CA ASP A 41 -12.18 -5.38 -18.69
C ASP A 41 -12.09 -4.26 -17.62
N GLY A 42 -13.25 -3.79 -17.14
CA GLY A 42 -13.34 -2.83 -16.04
C GLY A 42 -12.93 -3.37 -14.67
N GLY A 43 -13.19 -4.65 -14.38
CA GLY A 43 -12.83 -5.29 -13.10
C GLY A 43 -11.32 -5.52 -12.97
N VAL A 44 -10.68 -5.99 -14.05
CA VAL A 44 -9.22 -6.15 -14.13
C VAL A 44 -8.51 -4.82 -13.94
N ARG A 45 -8.99 -3.77 -14.64
CA ARG A 45 -8.39 -2.44 -14.56
C ARG A 45 -8.56 -1.78 -13.19
N ALA A 46 -9.68 -2.01 -12.51
CA ALA A 46 -9.87 -1.54 -11.14
C ALA A 46 -8.90 -2.22 -10.16
N ALA A 47 -8.70 -3.54 -10.29
CA ALA A 47 -7.73 -4.28 -9.47
C ALA A 47 -6.28 -3.81 -9.68
N ASP A 48 -5.90 -3.52 -10.94
CA ASP A 48 -4.58 -2.95 -11.25
C ASP A 48 -4.38 -1.56 -10.65
N VAL A 49 -5.42 -0.71 -10.69
CA VAL A 49 -5.38 0.62 -10.08
C VAL A 49 -5.26 0.53 -8.57
N ASP A 50 -6.04 -0.34 -7.92
CA ASP A 50 -5.95 -0.58 -6.48
C ASP A 50 -4.57 -1.06 -6.09
N ARG A 51 -4.02 -2.04 -6.82
CA ARG A 51 -2.67 -2.55 -6.60
C ARG A 51 -1.62 -1.44 -6.70
N ALA A 52 -1.68 -0.61 -7.76
CA ALA A 52 -0.76 0.50 -7.94
C ALA A 52 -0.88 1.55 -6.83
N ALA A 53 -2.11 1.85 -6.39
CA ALA A 53 -2.36 2.80 -5.32
C ALA A 53 -1.78 2.32 -3.98
N PHE A 54 -2.05 1.07 -3.59
CA PHE A 54 -1.53 0.51 -2.34
C PHE A 54 0.00 0.32 -2.37
N SER A 55 0.56 -0.04 -3.54
CA SER A 55 2.02 -0.07 -3.73
C SER A 55 2.65 1.32 -3.55
N ALA A 56 2.03 2.38 -4.07
CA ALA A 56 2.54 3.75 -3.94
C ALA A 56 2.49 4.24 -2.49
N VAL A 57 1.40 3.95 -1.78
CA VAL A 57 1.27 4.26 -0.35
C VAL A 57 2.34 3.53 0.46
N ARG A 58 2.54 2.22 0.20
CA ARG A 58 3.56 1.43 0.88
C ARG A 58 4.95 2.01 0.67
N ALA A 59 5.30 2.37 -0.57
CA ALA A 59 6.60 2.98 -0.89
C ALA A 59 6.82 4.33 -0.19
N ALA A 60 5.78 5.17 -0.09
CA ALA A 60 5.86 6.43 0.64
C ALA A 60 6.07 6.21 2.16
N LEU A 61 5.36 5.25 2.76
CA LEU A 61 5.51 4.92 4.18
C LEU A 61 6.88 4.28 4.47
N ASP A 62 7.37 3.45 3.56
CA ASP A 62 8.73 2.90 3.59
C ASP A 62 9.79 4.02 3.63
N GLU A 63 9.68 5.02 2.76
CA GLU A 63 10.62 6.17 2.74
C GLU A 63 10.54 7.03 4.02
N ILE A 64 9.38 7.08 4.68
CA ILE A 64 9.24 7.76 5.97
C ILE A 64 9.93 6.97 7.10
N ILE A 65 9.84 5.63 7.05
CA ILE A 65 10.45 4.73 8.05
C ILE A 65 11.97 4.64 7.86
N ASP A 66 12.41 4.51 6.61
CA ASP A 66 13.81 4.37 6.19
C ASP A 66 14.10 5.37 5.05
N PRO A 67 14.50 6.61 5.38
CA PRO A 67 14.77 7.63 4.37
C PRO A 67 15.95 7.24 3.47
N GLY A 68 15.73 7.25 2.17
CA GLY A 68 16.72 6.95 1.14
C GLY A 68 16.70 5.50 0.62
N SER A 69 15.81 4.63 1.10
CA SER A 69 15.68 3.26 0.56
C SER A 69 15.23 3.27 -0.90
N HIS A 70 14.46 4.29 -1.31
CA HIS A 70 14.01 4.47 -2.69
C HIS A 70 14.80 5.51 -3.46
N ARG A 71 16.08 5.76 -3.11
CA ARG A 71 16.95 6.61 -3.92
C ARG A 71 16.77 6.25 -5.38
N ARG A 72 16.27 7.21 -6.17
CA ARG A 72 16.11 7.06 -7.62
C ARG A 72 17.44 6.51 -8.14
N GLN A 73 17.39 5.36 -8.79
CA GLN A 73 18.52 4.95 -9.62
C GLN A 73 18.80 6.10 -10.59
N PRO A 74 20.07 6.54 -10.72
CA PRO A 74 20.44 7.71 -11.52
C PRO A 74 20.05 7.56 -12.99
#